data_AF-A0AAV7CR09-F1
#
_entry.id   AF-A0AAV7CR09-F1
#
_cell.length_a   1.000
_cell.length_b   1.000
_cell.length_c   1.000
_cell.angle_alpha   90.00
_cell.angle_beta   90.00
_cell.angle_gamma   90.00
#
_symmetry.space_group_name_H-M   'P 1'
#
loop_
_entity.id
_entity.type
_entity.pdbx_description
1 polymer ?
#
loop_
_entity_poly.entity_id
_entity_poly.type
_entity_poly.pdbx_seq_one_letter_code
_entity_poly.pdbx_strand_id
1 'polypeptide(L)'
;MSALAGVENSAGAVLRRAVELDGGGRYQESLVCYQEGIELLLQVLKATKDEAKKNHYRQKLRSYMDRAEQIKHHVLKEKEEGKYHKQIKIVENATGYSYENLFKPYVDEMLTEVWVEDPYIRHTHQLYNFLRFCEMLIKGPSKVKKINLLTSRDEV
;
A
#
# COMPACT_ATOMS: atom_id res chain seq x y z
N MET A 1 31.10 12.68 14.55
CA MET A 1 30.33 11.53 14.05
C MET A 1 29.90 11.84 12.63
N SER A 2 30.44 11.13 11.62
CA SER A 2 30.21 11.48 10.21
C SER A 2 28.77 11.16 9.79
N ALA A 3 28.16 12.01 8.97
CA ALA A 3 26.79 11.84 8.47
C ALA A 3 26.55 10.45 7.86
N LEU A 4 27.59 9.84 7.28
CA LEU A 4 27.56 8.50 6.71
C LEU A 4 27.25 7.39 7.73
N ALA A 5 27.80 7.49 8.94
CA ALA A 5 27.51 6.53 10.01
C ALA A 5 26.06 6.63 10.49
N GLY A 6 25.46 7.82 10.42
CA GLY A 6 24.04 8.02 10.67
C GLY A 6 23.16 7.30 9.65
N VAL A 7 23.49 7.44 8.36
CA VAL A 7 22.76 6.77 7.27
C VAL A 7 22.89 5.25 7.35
N GLU A 8 24.07 4.73 7.70
CA GLU A 8 24.30 3.30 7.91
C GLU A 8 23.43 2.73 9.05
N ASN A 9 23.36 3.42 10.18
CA ASN A 9 22.52 3.01 11.30
C ASN A 9 21.03 3.01 10.93
N SER A 10 20.58 4.03 10.20
CA SER A 10 19.21 4.11 9.68
C SER A 10 18.90 2.97 8.72
N ALA A 11 19.80 2.68 7.77
CA ALA A 11 19.64 1.55 6.84
C ALA A 11 19.51 0.23 7.60
N GLY A 12 20.35 0.00 8.61
CA GLY A 12 20.29 -1.18 9.45
C GLY A 12 18.99 -1.30 10.25
N ALA A 13 18.48 -0.19 10.79
CA ALA A 13 17.20 -0.17 11.52
C ALA A 13 16.01 -0.49 10.62
N VAL A 14 15.95 0.13 9.43
CA VAL A 14 14.87 -0.07 8.45
C VAL A 14 14.88 -1.52 7.92
N LEU A 15 16.05 -2.07 7.61
CA LEU A 15 16.17 -3.46 7.13
C LEU A 15 15.84 -4.50 8.20
N ARG A 16 16.16 -4.25 9.48
CA ARG A 16 15.72 -5.11 10.59
C ARG A 16 14.20 -5.13 10.70
N ARG A 17 13.56 -3.95 10.66
CA ARG A 17 12.10 -3.84 10.65
C ARG A 17 11.48 -4.57 9.46
N ALA A 18 12.10 -4.50 8.28
CA ALA A 18 11.64 -5.23 7.10
C ALA A 18 11.57 -6.76 7.35
N VAL A 19 12.62 -7.33 7.95
CA VAL A 19 12.70 -8.76 8.29
C VAL A 19 11.68 -9.14 9.36
N GLU A 20 11.47 -8.31 10.39
CA GLU A 20 10.45 -8.55 11.43
C GLU A 20 9.03 -8.59 10.83
N LEU A 21 8.73 -7.65 9.93
CA LEU A 21 7.45 -7.59 9.23
C LEU A 21 7.26 -8.77 8.27
N ASP A 22 8.33 -9.20 7.58
CA ASP A 22 8.34 -10.38 6.70
C ASP A 22 7.99 -11.64 7.49
N GLY A 23 8.70 -11.88 8.60
CA GLY A 23 8.44 -13.01 9.50
C GLY A 23 7.04 -12.97 10.14
N GLY A 24 6.45 -11.77 10.28
CA GLY A 24 5.08 -11.57 10.76
C GLY A 24 4.00 -11.67 9.67
N GLY A 25 4.34 -12.01 8.43
CA GLY A 25 3.39 -12.10 7.31
C GLY A 25 2.86 -10.76 6.81
N ARG A 26 3.39 -9.63 7.30
CA ARG A 26 3.02 -8.28 6.88
C ARG A 26 3.81 -7.89 5.62
N TYR A 27 3.63 -8.68 4.56
CA TYR A 27 4.43 -8.64 3.34
C TYR A 27 4.46 -7.26 2.67
N GLN A 28 3.36 -6.52 2.66
CA GLN A 28 3.34 -5.19 2.05
C GLN A 28 4.22 -4.18 2.79
N GLU A 29 4.09 -4.10 4.11
CA GLU A 29 4.89 -3.16 4.91
C GLU A 29 6.36 -3.59 4.91
N SER A 30 6.60 -4.90 4.96
CA SER A 30 7.93 -5.47 4.78
C SER A 30 8.55 -5.03 3.46
N LEU A 31 7.81 -5.11 2.34
CA LEU A 31 8.28 -4.69 1.02
C LEU A 31 8.71 -3.21 1.00
N VAL A 32 7.91 -2.33 1.59
CA VAL A 32 8.23 -0.90 1.68
C VAL A 32 9.51 -0.69 2.48
N CYS A 33 9.63 -1.31 3.65
CA CYS A 33 10.86 -1.24 4.45
C CYS A 33 12.08 -1.83 3.73
N TYR A 34 11.92 -2.91 2.96
CA TYR A 34 13.02 -3.43 2.14
C TYR A 34 13.45 -2.41 1.09
N GLN A 35 12.52 -1.79 0.37
CA GLN A 35 12.83 -0.78 -0.66
C GLN A 35 13.57 0.42 -0.08
N GLU A 36 13.06 1.02 1.00
CA GLU A 36 13.69 2.15 1.68
C GLU A 36 15.07 1.78 2.26
N GLY A 37 15.17 0.61 2.89
CA GLY A 37 16.41 0.11 3.46
C GLY A 37 17.50 -0.18 2.41
N ILE A 38 17.10 -0.73 1.26
CA ILE A 38 17.97 -0.97 0.09
C ILE A 38 18.47 0.36 -0.48
N GLU A 39 17.60 1.35 -0.61
CA GLU A 39 17.98 2.68 -1.10
C GLU A 39 19.02 3.35 -0.20
N LEU A 40 18.79 3.33 1.12
CA LEU A 40 19.75 3.87 2.09
C LEU A 40 21.09 3.11 2.05
N LEU A 41 21.05 1.77 1.97
CA LEU A 41 22.27 0.96 1.91
C LEU A 41 23.04 1.16 0.59
N LEU A 42 22.35 1.43 -0.52
CA LEU A 42 22.97 1.84 -1.79
C LEU A 42 23.70 3.19 -1.66
N GLN A 43 23.14 4.16 -0.93
CA GLN A 43 23.83 5.43 -0.65
C GLN A 43 25.10 5.20 0.17
N VAL A 44 25.03 4.36 1.20
CA VAL A 44 26.19 3.97 2.03
C VAL A 44 27.27 3.28 1.18
N LEU A 45 26.87 2.36 0.29
CA LEU A 45 27.78 1.66 -0.61
C LEU A 45 28.54 2.63 -1.52
N LYS A 46 27.84 3.62 -2.10
CA LYS A 46 28.44 4.64 -2.99
C LYS A 46 29.47 5.51 -2.26
N ALA A 47 29.24 5.81 -0.97
CA ALA A 47 30.11 6.65 -0.16
C ALA A 47 31.27 5.88 0.53
N THR A 48 31.18 4.55 0.61
CA THR A 48 32.20 3.71 1.26
C THR A 48 33.45 3.60 0.38
N LYS A 49 34.64 3.87 0.94
CA LYS A 49 35.91 3.74 0.22
C LYS A 49 36.55 2.35 0.38
N ASP A 50 36.32 1.71 1.51
CA ASP A 50 36.83 0.38 1.85
C ASP A 50 36.19 -0.71 0.97
N GLU A 51 37.02 -1.43 0.20
CA GLU A 51 36.55 -2.46 -0.73
C GLU A 51 36.04 -3.74 -0.03
N ALA A 52 36.56 -4.09 1.15
CA ALA A 52 36.05 -5.22 1.91
C ALA A 52 34.63 -4.94 2.42
N LYS A 53 34.41 -3.74 2.97
CA LYS A 53 33.07 -3.29 3.40
C LYS A 53 32.10 -3.14 2.23
N LYS A 54 32.55 -2.59 1.10
CA LYS A 54 31.74 -2.53 -0.13
C LYS A 54 31.28 -3.92 -0.58
N ASN A 55 32.17 -4.90 -0.60
CA ASN A 55 31.82 -6.27 -0.96
C ASN A 55 30.78 -6.86 0.01
N HIS A 56 30.95 -6.62 1.31
CA HIS A 56 29.95 -7.03 2.32
C HIS A 56 28.57 -6.42 2.05
N TYR A 57 28.49 -5.10 1.84
CA TYR A 57 27.21 -4.43 1.57
C TYR A 57 26.60 -4.86 0.24
N ARG A 58 27.39 -5.08 -0.82
CA ARG A 58 26.89 -5.61 -2.11
C ARG A 58 26.22 -6.96 -1.94
N GLN A 59 26.83 -7.86 -1.16
CA GLN A 59 26.26 -9.19 -0.91
C GLN A 59 24.94 -9.10 -0.14
N LYS A 60 24.89 -8.24 0.89
CA LYS A 60 23.66 -7.98 1.65
C LYS A 60 22.57 -7.36 0.80
N LEU A 61 22.90 -6.35 -0.01
CA LEU A 61 21.98 -5.71 -0.95
C LEU A 61 21.35 -6.73 -1.89
N ARG A 62 22.16 -7.61 -2.49
CA ARG A 62 21.65 -8.67 -3.37
C ARG A 62 20.64 -9.56 -2.65
N SER A 63 20.96 -10.03 -1.44
CA SER A 63 20.04 -10.85 -0.65
C SER A 63 18.74 -10.12 -0.30
N TYR A 64 18.79 -8.83 0.03
CA TYR A 64 17.59 -8.05 0.33
C TYR A 64 16.76 -7.73 -0.93
N MET A 65 17.41 -7.46 -2.06
CA MET A 65 16.73 -7.25 -3.34
C MET A 65 16.04 -8.52 -3.82
N ASP A 66 16.71 -9.67 -3.75
CA ASP A 66 16.13 -10.97 -4.12
C ASP A 66 14.88 -11.27 -3.26
N ARG A 67 14.95 -11.00 -1.95
CA ARG A 67 13.80 -11.18 -1.05
C ARG A 67 12.68 -10.18 -1.35
N ALA A 68 12.99 -8.91 -1.59
CA ALA A 68 12.00 -7.89 -1.93
C ALA A 68 11.24 -8.25 -3.22
N GLU A 69 11.91 -8.79 -4.24
CA GLU A 69 11.24 -9.21 -5.48
C GLU A 69 10.32 -10.41 -5.25
N GLN A 70 10.72 -11.39 -4.42
CA GLN A 70 9.85 -12.51 -4.04
C GLN A 70 8.58 -12.03 -3.33
N ILE A 71 8.73 -11.12 -2.35
CA ILE A 71 7.60 -10.55 -1.61
C ILE A 71 6.69 -9.76 -2.55
N LYS A 72 7.26 -8.99 -3.48
CA LYS A 72 6.48 -8.27 -4.49
C LYS A 72 5.64 -9.21 -5.36
N HIS A 73 6.22 -10.31 -5.83
CA HIS A 73 5.46 -11.33 -6.57
C HIS A 73 4.34 -11.94 -5.72
N HIS A 74 4.61 -12.24 -4.44
CA HIS A 74 3.59 -12.75 -3.52
C HIS A 74 2.43 -11.77 -3.33
N VAL A 75 2.73 -10.49 -3.07
CA VAL A 75 1.73 -9.44 -2.89
C VAL A 75 0.90 -9.23 -4.17
N LEU A 76 1.51 -9.29 -5.35
CA LEU A 76 0.79 -9.21 -6.61
C LEU A 76 -0.15 -10.40 -6.81
N LYS A 77 0.33 -11.61 -6.53
CA LYS A 77 -0.49 -12.83 -6.61
C LYS A 77 -1.68 -12.78 -5.64
N GLU A 78 -1.48 -12.35 -4.39
CA GLU A 78 -2.57 -12.20 -3.44
C GLU A 78 -3.60 -11.15 -3.86
N LYS A 79 -3.17 -10.09 -4.57
CA LYS A 79 -4.07 -9.11 -5.16
C LYS A 79 -4.91 -9.71 -6.28
N GLU A 80 -4.30 -10.46 -7.18
CA GLU A 80 -5.00 -11.16 -8.26
C GLU A 80 -5.98 -12.21 -7.74
N GLU A 81 -5.61 -12.93 -6.67
CA GLU A 81 -6.47 -13.92 -6.03
C GLU A 81 -7.56 -13.29 -5.12
N GLY A 82 -7.61 -11.96 -4.99
CA GLY A 82 -8.56 -11.26 -4.12
C GLY A 82 -8.36 -11.50 -2.61
N LYS A 83 -7.25 -12.12 -2.21
CA LYS A 83 -6.89 -12.38 -0.80
C LYS A 83 -6.15 -11.20 -0.16
N TYR A 84 -5.83 -10.19 -0.96
CA TYR A 84 -5.17 -8.99 -0.48
C TYR A 84 -6.09 -8.13 0.38
N HIS A 85 -5.80 -8.09 1.68
CA HIS A 85 -6.51 -7.26 2.64
C HIS A 85 -5.63 -6.08 3.09
N LYS A 86 -6.09 -4.85 2.84
CA LYS A 86 -5.47 -3.62 3.35
C LYS A 86 -6.43 -2.94 4.31
N GLN A 87 -6.00 -2.77 5.56
CA GLN A 87 -6.74 -1.99 6.55
C GLN A 87 -6.20 -0.55 6.61
N ILE A 88 -7.10 0.43 6.51
CA ILE A 88 -6.78 1.85 6.66
C ILE A 88 -7.54 2.35 7.89
N LYS A 89 -6.81 2.89 8.88
CA LYS A 89 -7.41 3.53 10.05
C LYS A 89 -7.53 5.03 9.79
N ILE A 90 -8.75 5.51 9.58
CA ILE A 90 -9.05 6.94 9.49
C ILE A 90 -9.24 7.46 10.92
N VAL A 91 -8.34 8.34 11.37
CA VAL A 91 -8.41 8.92 12.72
C VAL A 91 -9.40 10.08 12.75
N GLU A 92 -9.85 10.44 13.95
CA GLU A 92 -10.78 11.56 14.14
C GLU A 92 -10.21 12.86 13.56
N ASN A 93 -11.07 13.62 12.87
CA ASN A 93 -10.73 14.87 12.17
C ASN A 93 -9.65 14.75 11.06
N ALA A 94 -9.32 13.54 10.62
CA ALA A 94 -8.38 13.35 9.52
C ALA A 94 -8.95 13.81 8.17
N THR A 95 -8.09 14.33 7.30
CA THR A 95 -8.45 14.79 5.94
C THR A 95 -7.72 13.97 4.87
N GLY A 96 -8.10 14.13 3.61
CA GLY A 96 -7.48 13.42 2.47
C GLY A 96 -8.09 12.07 2.12
N TYR A 97 -9.16 11.64 2.81
CA TYR A 97 -9.86 10.36 2.59
C TYR A 97 -11.13 10.53 1.75
N SER A 98 -11.01 11.14 0.57
CA SER A 98 -12.10 11.15 -0.40
C SER A 98 -12.35 9.75 -0.95
N TYR A 99 -13.54 9.50 -1.50
CA TYR A 99 -13.83 8.24 -2.18
C TYR A 99 -12.84 7.95 -3.32
N GLU A 100 -12.44 8.97 -4.06
CA GLU A 100 -11.41 8.83 -5.09
C GLU A 100 -10.09 8.32 -4.51
N ASN A 101 -9.56 8.95 -3.47
CA ASN A 101 -8.28 8.55 -2.89
C ASN A 101 -8.34 7.14 -2.28
N LEU A 102 -9.48 6.75 -1.71
CA LEU A 102 -9.68 5.45 -1.09
C LEU A 102 -9.81 4.32 -2.13
N PHE A 103 -10.61 4.53 -3.18
CA PHE A 103 -11.00 3.46 -4.09
C PHE A 103 -10.20 3.44 -5.41
N LYS A 104 -9.55 4.54 -5.81
CA LYS A 104 -8.75 4.61 -7.05
C LYS A 104 -7.77 3.46 -7.25
N PRO A 105 -7.04 2.95 -6.23
CA PRO A 105 -6.14 1.81 -6.41
C PRO A 105 -6.83 0.49 -6.77
N TYR A 106 -8.15 0.42 -6.63
CA TYR A 106 -8.99 -0.78 -6.80
C TYR A 106 -9.98 -0.65 -7.95
N VAL A 107 -9.93 0.46 -8.70
CA VAL A 107 -10.84 0.76 -9.80
C VAL A 107 -10.03 0.81 -11.08
N ASP A 108 -10.23 -0.18 -11.94
CA ASP A 108 -9.58 -0.32 -13.24
C ASP A 108 -10.59 -0.53 -14.37
N GLU A 109 -10.11 -0.69 -15.60
CA GLU A 109 -10.96 -0.90 -16.78
C GLU A 109 -11.75 -2.22 -16.77
N MET A 110 -11.37 -3.19 -15.92
CA MET A 110 -12.05 -4.49 -15.81
C MET A 110 -13.29 -4.41 -14.91
N LEU A 111 -13.40 -3.38 -14.07
CA LEU A 111 -14.55 -3.16 -13.22
C LEU A 111 -15.79 -2.81 -14.06
N THR A 112 -16.79 -3.69 -14.04
CA THR A 112 -18.03 -3.59 -14.83
C THR A 112 -19.30 -3.59 -14.00
N GLU A 113 -19.27 -4.17 -12.80
CA GLU A 113 -20.40 -4.23 -11.88
C GLU A 113 -19.92 -3.94 -10.46
N VAL A 114 -20.70 -3.14 -9.73
CA VAL A 114 -20.40 -2.76 -8.34
C VAL A 114 -21.56 -3.17 -7.45
N TRP A 115 -21.24 -3.70 -6.28
CA TRP A 115 -22.20 -4.04 -5.23
C TRP A 115 -21.88 -3.22 -3.99
N VAL A 116 -22.86 -2.49 -3.48
CA VAL A 116 -22.74 -1.65 -2.29
C VAL A 116 -23.81 -2.09 -1.30
N GLU A 117 -23.38 -2.47 -0.11
CA GLU A 117 -24.26 -2.78 1.02
C GLU A 117 -23.97 -1.75 2.13
N ASP A 118 -24.85 -0.76 2.25
CA ASP A 118 -24.72 0.31 3.25
C ASP A 118 -26.09 0.58 3.88
N PRO A 119 -26.29 0.28 5.18
CA PRO A 119 -27.58 0.41 5.84
C PRO A 119 -28.02 1.87 6.05
N TYR A 120 -27.16 2.85 5.80
CA TYR A 120 -27.36 4.25 6.17
C TYR A 120 -27.50 5.16 4.95
N ILE A 121 -27.97 4.70 3.80
CA ILE A 121 -28.27 5.62 2.68
C ILE A 121 -29.75 6.05 2.78
N ARG A 122 -30.04 7.06 3.62
CA ARG A 122 -31.41 7.52 3.93
C ARG A 122 -31.59 9.03 3.92
N HIS A 123 -30.68 9.76 4.58
CA HIS A 123 -30.69 11.21 4.68
C HIS A 123 -30.01 11.90 3.50
N THR A 124 -30.35 13.17 3.27
CA THR A 124 -29.84 13.97 2.14
C THR A 124 -28.32 13.94 2.01
N HIS A 125 -27.58 14.08 3.11
CA HIS A 125 -26.11 14.05 3.05
C HIS A 125 -25.55 12.67 2.68
N GLN A 126 -26.24 11.58 3.06
CA GLN A 126 -25.89 10.21 2.71
C GLN A 126 -26.17 9.92 1.23
N LEU A 127 -27.25 10.48 0.68
CA LEU A 127 -27.51 10.45 -0.76
C LEU A 127 -26.41 11.17 -1.55
N TYR A 128 -25.96 12.34 -1.08
CA TYR A 128 -24.84 13.04 -1.70
C TYR A 128 -23.50 12.29 -1.56
N ASN A 129 -23.30 11.56 -0.46
CA ASN A 129 -22.15 10.66 -0.32
C ASN A 129 -22.18 9.57 -1.39
N PHE A 130 -23.30 8.87 -1.54
CA PHE A 130 -23.46 7.83 -2.56
C PHE A 130 -23.34 8.41 -3.98
N LEU A 131 -23.88 9.60 -4.23
CA LEU A 131 -23.72 10.28 -5.52
C LEU A 131 -22.25 10.53 -5.86
N ARG A 132 -21.46 11.07 -4.91
CA ARG A 132 -20.01 11.28 -5.10
C ARG A 132 -19.25 9.99 -5.36
N PHE A 133 -19.65 8.89 -4.72
CA PHE A 133 -19.10 7.57 -4.99
C PHE A 133 -19.38 7.13 -6.44
N CYS A 134 -20.63 7.25 -6.90
CA CYS A 134 -21.00 6.94 -8.29
C CYS A 134 -20.26 7.82 -9.31
N GLU A 135 -20.12 9.12 -9.04
CA GLU A 135 -19.36 10.03 -9.90
C GLU A 135 -17.91 9.59 -10.06
N MET A 136 -17.27 9.14 -8.98
CA MET A 136 -15.89 8.67 -9.02
C MET A 136 -15.76 7.44 -9.91
N LEU A 137 -16.72 6.50 -9.87
CA LEU A 137 -16.69 5.30 -10.71
C LEU A 137 -16.71 5.68 -12.20
N ILE A 138 -17.50 6.68 -12.57
CA ILE A 138 -17.67 7.09 -13.97
C ILE A 138 -16.50 7.97 -14.47
N LYS A 139 -15.93 8.81 -13.61
CA LYS A 139 -14.79 9.68 -13.97
C LYS A 139 -13.48 8.91 -14.11
N GLY A 140 -13.36 7.75 -13.44
CA GLY A 140 -12.18 6.90 -13.48
C GLY A 140 -12.04 6.09 -14.79
N PRO A 141 -11.02 5.22 -14.88
CA PRO A 141 -10.83 4.32 -16.02
C PRO A 141 -11.91 3.22 -16.11
N SER A 142 -12.82 3.15 -15.14
CA SER A 142 -13.76 2.04 -15.03
C SER A 142 -14.81 2.03 -16.15
N LYS A 143 -15.29 0.83 -16.49
CA LYS A 143 -16.36 0.62 -17.47
C LYS A 143 -17.62 0.09 -16.77
N VAL A 144 -17.90 0.61 -15.58
CA VAL A 144 -19.05 0.20 -14.76
C VAL A 144 -20.34 0.43 -15.53
N LYS A 145 -21.14 -0.64 -15.67
CA LYS A 145 -22.44 -0.65 -16.35
C LYS A 145 -23.60 -0.82 -15.37
N LYS A 146 -23.34 -1.41 -14.21
CA LYS A 146 -24.38 -1.75 -13.23
C LYS A 146 -23.88 -1.51 -11.80
N ILE A 147 -24.70 -0.87 -10.99
CA ILE A 147 -24.46 -0.65 -9.57
C ILE A 147 -25.67 -1.22 -8.82
N ASN A 148 -25.43 -2.20 -7.96
CA ASN A 148 -26.44 -2.81 -7.09
C ASN A 148 -26.27 -2.19 -5.70
N LEU A 149 -27.29 -1.49 -5.22
CA LEU A 149 -27.32 -0.90 -3.88
C LEU A 149 -28.31 -1.66 -3.00
N LEU A 150 -27.84 -2.19 -1.89
CA LEU A 150 -28.66 -2.67 -0.78
C LEU A 150 -28.53 -1.69 0.39
N THR A 151 -29.66 -1.06 0.75
CA THR A 151 -29.77 -0.18 1.92
C THR A 151 -30.91 -0.63 2.81
N SER A 152 -30.86 -0.26 4.08
CA SER A 152 -31.96 -0.54 5.00
C SER A 152 -33.14 0.38 4.72
N ARG A 153 -34.35 -0.13 4.96
CA ARG A 153 -35.56 0.69 4.92
C ARG A 153 -35.49 1.73 6.05
N ASP A 154 -35.95 2.94 5.76
CA ASP A 154 -36.13 3.93 6.80
C ASP A 154 -37.26 3.50 7.74
N GLU A 155 -37.02 3.59 9.04
CA GLU A 155 -38.07 3.37 10.04
C GLU A 155 -38.83 4.69 10.15
N VAL A 156 -39.96 4.76 9.44
CA VAL A 156 -40.90 5.88 9.48
C VAL A 156 -41.59 5.93 10.83
#